data_AF-A0A6B2FRG0-F1
#
_entry.id   AF-A0A6B2FRG0-F1
#
_cell.length_a   1.000
_cell.length_b   1.000
_cell.length_c   1.000
_cell.angle_alpha   90.00
_cell.angle_beta   90.00
_cell.angle_gamma   90.00
#
_symmetry.space_group_name_H-M   'P 1'
#
loop_
_entity.id
_entity.type
_entity.pdbx_description
1 polymer ?
#
loop_
_entity_poly.entity_id
_entity_poly.type
_entity_poly.pdbx_seq_one_letter_code
_entity_poly.pdbx_strand_id
1 'polypeptide(L)'
;MKSLLGFDTLITPKLLVIFYWIAMVLILLGGIVGTIQGNIFAGILGTVFALVMCRVSFELIMIAFKNNEYLRILAEKADKKA
;
A
#
# COMPACT_ATOMS: atom_id res chain seq x y z
N MET A 1 27.46 -6.62 7.11
CA MET A 1 26.34 -5.68 7.18
C MET A 1 26.21 -4.82 5.90
N LYS A 2 26.00 -5.45 4.73
CA LYS A 2 25.66 -4.74 3.47
C LYS A 2 24.60 -5.47 2.63
N SER A 3 24.07 -6.60 3.11
CA SER A 3 23.12 -7.44 2.39
C SER A 3 21.65 -7.21 2.79
N LEU A 4 21.39 -6.47 3.89
CA LEU A 4 20.03 -6.08 4.28
C LEU A 4 19.47 -4.89 3.47
N LEU A 5 20.33 -4.22 2.69
CA LEU A 5 19.98 -3.15 1.74
C LEU A 5 20.12 -3.62 0.28
N GLY A 6 20.33 -4.92 0.07
CA GLY A 6 20.19 -5.52 -1.24
C GLY A 6 18.70 -5.63 -1.53
N PHE A 7 18.18 -4.75 -2.38
CA PHE A 7 16.88 -4.83 -3.05
C PHE A 7 16.75 -6.08 -3.96
N ASP A 8 17.39 -7.20 -3.60
CA ASP A 8 17.42 -8.43 -4.39
C ASP A 8 16.19 -9.30 -4.16
N THR A 9 15.50 -9.11 -3.04
CA THR A 9 14.15 -9.61 -2.84
C THR A 9 13.22 -8.40 -2.78
N LEU A 10 12.23 -8.39 -3.67
CA LEU A 10 11.07 -7.50 -3.57
C LEU A 10 10.32 -7.81 -2.26
N ILE A 11 10.82 -7.34 -1.12
CA ILE A 11 10.15 -7.37 0.19
C ILE A 11 9.03 -6.31 0.23
N THR A 12 9.07 -5.37 -0.71
CA THR A 12 8.18 -4.22 -0.83
C THR A 12 6.69 -4.56 -0.77
N PRO A 13 6.15 -5.60 -1.44
CA PRO A 13 4.72 -5.90 -1.36
C PRO A 13 4.29 -6.40 0.04
N LYS A 14 5.11 -7.19 0.74
CA LYS A 14 4.78 -7.65 2.11
C LYS A 14 4.85 -6.52 3.13
N LEU A 15 5.86 -5.64 3.02
CA LEU A 15 5.99 -4.46 3.87
C LEU A 15 4.81 -3.50 3.67
N LEU A 16 4.36 -3.31 2.43
CA LEU A 16 3.24 -2.46 2.08
C LEU A 16 1.91 -2.92 2.70
N VAL A 17 1.70 -4.23 2.84
CA VAL A 17 0.52 -4.78 3.55
C VAL A 17 0.54 -4.38 5.03
N ILE A 18 1.70 -4.37 5.69
CA ILE A 18 1.83 -3.94 7.08
C ILE A 18 1.48 -2.45 7.21
N PHE A 19 2.03 -1.61 6.34
CA PHE A 19 1.70 -0.18 6.30
C PHE A 19 0.22 0.08 6.00
N TYR A 20 -0.39 -0.71 5.12
CA TYR A 20 -1.81 -0.63 4.84
C TYR A 20 -2.67 -0.85 6.11
N TRP A 21 -2.35 -1.87 6.91
CA TRP A 21 -3.06 -2.11 8.16
C TRP A 21 -2.87 -0.99 9.18
N ILE A 22 -1.65 -0.45 9.30
CA ILE A 22 -1.38 0.71 10.17
C ILE A 22 -2.19 1.93 9.70
N ALA A 23 -2.17 2.25 8.41
CA ALA A 23 -2.91 3.36 7.84
C ALA A 23 -4.42 3.22 8.07
N MET A 24 -4.98 2.02 7.90
CA MET A 24 -6.38 1.73 8.20
C MET A 24 -6.77 2.04 9.64
N VAL A 25 -5.95 1.60 10.61
CA VAL A 25 -6.18 1.88 12.04
C VAL A 25 -6.13 3.39 12.30
N LEU A 26 -5.15 4.10 11.72
CA LEU A 26 -5.03 5.54 11.87
C LEU A 26 -6.23 6.30 11.28
N ILE A 27 -6.74 5.88 10.12
CA ILE A 27 -7.93 6.49 9.51
C ILE A 27 -9.16 6.27 10.39
N LEU A 28 -9.33 5.08 10.97
CA LEU A 28 -10.43 4.81 11.90
C LEU A 28 -10.34 5.67 13.16
N LEU A 29 -9.15 5.77 13.77
CA LEU A 29 -8.94 6.62 14.94
C LEU A 29 -9.16 8.10 14.62
N GLY A 30 -8.63 8.58 13.49
CA GLY A 30 -8.83 9.95 13.02
C GLY A 30 -10.30 10.25 12.73
N GLY A 31 -11.04 9.27 12.22
CA GLY A 31 -12.48 9.36 12.02
C GLY A 31 -13.26 9.53 13.31
N ILE A 32 -12.95 8.71 14.32
CA ILE A 32 -13.56 8.81 15.66
C ILE A 32 -13.29 10.20 16.27
N VAL A 33 -12.04 10.65 16.25
CA VAL A 33 -11.66 11.98 16.76
C VAL A 33 -12.37 13.09 16.00
N GLY A 34 -12.45 13.00 14.66
CA GLY A 34 -13.14 13.95 13.80
C GLY A 34 -14.64 14.03 14.07
N THR A 35 -15.29 12.90 14.39
CA THR A 35 -16.71 12.89 14.79
C THR A 35 -16.97 13.47 16.18
N ILE A 36 -16.00 13.41 17.09
CA ILE A 36 -16.12 13.95 18.46
C ILE A 36 -15.88 15.47 18.48
N GLN A 37 -14.90 15.97 17.72
CA GLN A 37 -14.52 17.40 17.72
C GLN A 37 -15.29 18.25 16.70
N GLY A 38 -15.79 17.63 15.63
CA GLY A 38 -16.43 18.32 14.50
C GLY A 38 -17.87 17.90 14.28
N ASN A 39 -18.34 18.10 13.05
CA ASN A 39 -19.66 17.65 12.64
C ASN A 39 -19.64 16.13 12.37
N ILE A 40 -20.52 15.38 13.04
CA ILE A 40 -20.66 13.93 12.90
C ILE A 40 -20.82 13.51 11.43
N PHE A 41 -21.63 14.24 10.64
CA PHE A 41 -21.82 13.94 9.22
C PHE A 41 -20.53 14.09 8.41
N ALA A 42 -19.76 15.16 8.66
CA ALA A 42 -18.49 15.40 7.97
C ALA A 42 -17.41 14.40 8.40
N GLY A 43 -17.38 14.04 9.69
CA GLY A 43 -16.46 13.03 10.23
C GLY A 43 -16.72 11.64 9.64
N ILE A 44 -17.97 11.19 9.61
CA ILE A 44 -18.33 9.89 9.04
C ILE A 44 -18.05 9.87 7.53
N LEU A 45 -18.53 10.87 6.79
CA LEU A 45 -18.35 10.93 5.33
C LEU A 45 -16.86 10.99 4.95
N GLY A 46 -16.09 11.81 5.68
CA GLY A 46 -14.64 11.93 5.49
C GLY A 46 -13.90 10.64 5.79
N THR A 47 -14.31 9.91 6.84
CA THR A 47 -13.70 8.62 7.19
C THR A 47 -13.98 7.56 6.13
N VAL A 48 -15.23 7.46 5.65
CA VAL A 48 -15.60 6.52 4.58
C VAL A 48 -14.82 6.83 3.31
N PHE A 49 -14.74 8.10 2.92
CA PHE A 49 -13.98 8.53 1.75
C PHE A 49 -12.48 8.22 1.90
N ALA A 50 -11.90 8.50 3.06
CA ALA A 50 -10.49 8.21 3.36
C ALA A 50 -10.19 6.71 3.31
N LEU A 51 -11.08 5.85 3.84
CA LEU A 51 -10.93 4.39 3.77
C LEU A 51 -10.93 3.88 2.33
N VAL A 52 -11.83 4.38 1.49
CA VAL A 52 -11.89 4.01 0.06
C VAL A 52 -10.64 4.48 -0.67
N MET A 53 -10.24 5.74 -0.49
CA MET A 53 -9.03 6.28 -1.14
C MET A 53 -7.77 5.55 -0.70
N CYS A 54 -7.67 5.21 0.59
CA CYS A 54 -6.58 4.40 1.13
C CYS A 54 -6.50 3.03 0.45
N ARG A 55 -7.63 2.30 0.36
CA ARG A 55 -7.72 1.01 -0.34
C ARG A 55 -7.22 1.10 -1.79
N VAL A 56 -7.77 2.03 -2.56
CA VAL A 56 -7.42 2.21 -3.97
C VAL A 56 -5.94 2.54 -4.13
N SER A 57 -5.41 3.43 -3.29
CA SER A 57 -4.00 3.85 -3.37
C SER A 57 -3.05 2.69 -3.10
N PHE A 58 -3.30 1.90 -2.04
CA PHE A 58 -2.46 0.75 -1.72
C PHE A 58 -2.56 -0.38 -2.76
N GLU A 59 -3.74 -0.62 -3.34
CA GLU A 59 -3.90 -1.57 -4.45
C GLU A 59 -3.12 -1.15 -5.70
N LEU A 60 -3.18 0.13 -6.08
CA LEU A 60 -2.43 0.65 -7.24
C LEU A 60 -0.92 0.49 -7.05
N ILE A 61 -0.42 0.81 -5.85
CA ILE A 61 1.01 0.64 -5.56
C ILE A 61 1.39 -0.86 -5.59
N MET A 62 0.56 -1.74 -5.03
CA MET A 62 0.81 -3.19 -5.07
C MET A 62 0.82 -3.73 -6.51
N ILE A 63 -0.09 -3.27 -7.36
CA ILE A 63 -0.13 -3.62 -8.79
C ILE A 63 1.14 -3.15 -9.49
N ALA A 64 1.63 -1.94 -9.22
CA ALA A 64 2.87 -1.43 -9.80
C ALA A 64 4.08 -2.30 -9.43
N PHE A 65 4.20 -2.71 -8.16
CA PHE A 65 5.26 -3.63 -7.72
C PHE A 65 5.16 -4.99 -8.40
N LYS A 66 3.96 -5.56 -8.51
CA LYS A 66 3.73 -6.81 -9.24
C LYS A 66 4.14 -6.69 -10.70
N ASN A 67 3.79 -5.59 -11.36
CA ASN A 67 4.14 -5.36 -12.76
C ASN A 67 5.66 -5.34 -12.96
N ASN A 68 6.40 -4.71 -12.04
CA ASN A 68 7.86 -4.68 -12.08
C ASN A 68 8.48 -6.09 -11.92
N GLU A 69 7.89 -6.94 -11.08
CA GLU A 69 8.29 -8.34 -10.93
C GLU A 69 8.06 -9.15 -12.21
N TYR A 70 6.90 -8.97 -12.86
CA TYR A 70 6.59 -9.63 -14.13
C TYR A 70 7.57 -9.25 -15.25
N LEU A 71 7.95 -7.97 -15.35
CA LEU A 71 8.92 -7.50 -16.34
C LEU A 71 10.30 -8.13 -16.12
N ARG A 72 10.74 -8.25 -14.86
CA ARG A 72 12.00 -8.95 -14.52
C ARG A 72 11.98 -10.42 -14.96
N ILE A 73 10.87 -11.13 -14.70
CA ILE A 73 10.72 -12.53 -15.11
C ILE A 73 10.72 -12.67 -16.64
N LEU A 74 10.09 -11.74 -17.36
CA LEU A 74 10.09 -11.72 -18.83
C LEU A 74 11.51 -11.48 -19.39
N ALA A 75 12.26 -10.56 -18.81
CA ALA A 75 13.65 -10.29 -19.20
C ALA A 75 14.55 -11.52 -18.97
N GLU A 76 14.47 -12.16 -17.80
CA GLU A 76 15.24 -13.38 -17.50
C GLU A 76 14.90 -14.56 -18.43
N LYS A 77 13.64 -14.67 -18.86
CA LYS A 77 13.20 -15.69 -19.85
C LYS A 77 13.65 -15.37 -21.27
N ALA A 78 13.74 -14.09 -21.64
CA ALA A 78 14.24 -13.66 -22.93
C ALA A 78 15.74 -13.94 -23.06
N ASP A 79 16.51 -13.67 -22.00
CA ASP A 79 17.96 -13.90 -21.95
C ASP A 79 18.33 -15.39 -22.06
N LYS A 80 17.58 -16.29 -21.41
CA LYS A 80 17.77 -17.75 -21.53
C LYS A 80 17.43 -18.35 -22.91
N LYS A 81 16.78 -17.59 -23.79
CA LYS A 81 16.44 -18.02 -25.15
C LYS A 81 17.45 -17.53 -26.20
N ALA A 82 18.35 -16.62 -25.82
CA ALA A 82 19.47 -16.15 -26.64
C ALA A 82 20.70 -17.04 -26.44
#